data_AF-A0AAD6IJF6-F1
#
_entry.id   AF-A0AAD6IJF6-F1
#
_cell.length_a   1.000
_cell.length_b   1.000
_cell.length_c   1.000
_cell.angle_alpha   90.00
_cell.angle_beta   90.00
_cell.angle_gamma   90.00
#
_symmetry.space_group_name_H-M   'P 1'
#
loop_
_entity.id
_entity.type
_entity.pdbx_description
1 polymer ?
#
loop_
_entity_poly.entity_id
_entity_poly.type
_entity_poly.pdbx_seq_one_letter_code
_entity_poly.pdbx_strand_id
1 'polypeptide(L)'
;MADPLTIASGIAGLLSLGIQVTQSLLSFYTTYKDQDTDLAKVTQKLDNLLGIFRALDIAVEERRSQADTQDLLREVEKAVQQCEEIITELQSECREFHEDSTAGLKVRVKVAGRRAAYPFRKSTLQKLEEDVSDIRENLLFALDVLQLKSQRQIQDGISEVKSLVEQTNASQVSLAIRCWLMAPDVSLNHNAACAKCHPSTGLWFVNGYHFRTWLEERNSFLWLNGFAGCGKSVLCLTAIQHTFREMRHKHGVGIAFFYFSFNEEAKQDDNGMLRTLLL
;
A
#
# COMPACT_ATOMS: atom_id res chain seq x y z
N MET A 1 18.90 7.27 12.95
CA MET A 1 18.26 7.31 11.61
C MET A 1 17.61 8.67 11.50
N ALA A 2 17.78 9.40 10.39
CA ALA A 2 17.16 10.71 10.24
C ALA A 2 15.64 10.58 10.01
N ASP A 3 14.85 11.39 10.71
CA ASP A 3 13.39 11.43 10.59
C ASP A 3 12.98 12.06 9.25
N PRO A 4 11.83 11.70 8.66
CA PRO A 4 11.36 12.22 7.37
C PRO A 4 11.31 13.75 7.29
N LEU A 5 11.01 14.40 8.43
CA LEU A 5 10.97 15.85 8.56
C LEU A 5 12.36 16.50 8.44
N THR A 6 13.40 15.82 8.92
CA THR A 6 14.79 16.30 8.84
C THR A 6 15.29 16.22 7.41
N ILE A 7 15.02 15.09 6.74
CA ILE A 7 15.37 14.86 5.33
C ILE A 7 14.67 15.89 4.44
N ALA A 8 13.35 16.05 4.60
CA ALA A 8 12.57 17.04 3.84
C ALA A 8 13.09 18.47 4.06
N SER A 9 13.47 18.81 5.29
CA SER A 9 14.03 20.14 5.60
C SER A 9 15.39 20.39 4.94
N GLY A 10 16.24 19.37 4.81
CA GLY A 10 17.53 19.46 4.10
C GLY A 10 17.33 19.69 2.60
N ILE A 11 16.44 18.90 1.99
CA ILE A 11 16.04 19.05 0.59
C ILE A 11 15.49 20.46 0.33
N ALA A 12 14.53 20.92 1.14
CA ALA A 12 13.91 22.24 0.98
C ALA A 12 14.93 23.39 1.07
N GLY A 13 15.94 23.27 1.93
CA GLY A 13 17.03 24.24 2.03
C GLY A 13 17.84 24.35 0.73
N LEU A 14 18.24 23.21 0.17
CA LEU A 14 19.01 23.16 -1.08
C LEU A 14 18.17 23.58 -2.31
N LEU A 15 16.90 23.17 -2.38
CA LEU A 15 15.98 23.59 -3.44
C LEU A 15 15.77 25.11 -3.40
N SER A 16 15.55 25.68 -2.21
CA SER A 16 15.42 27.14 -2.03
C SER A 16 16.66 27.90 -2.49
N LEU A 17 17.86 27.39 -2.16
CA LEU A 17 19.12 27.94 -2.64
C LEU A 17 19.22 27.88 -4.18
N GLY A 18 18.92 26.71 -4.78
CA GLY A 18 18.92 26.53 -6.22
C GLY A 18 17.94 27.46 -6.94
N ILE A 19 16.75 27.65 -6.39
CA ILE A 19 15.74 28.61 -6.88
C ILE A 19 16.30 30.03 -6.88
N GLN A 20 16.92 30.45 -5.77
CA GLN A 20 17.46 31.81 -5.62
C GLN A 20 18.60 32.08 -6.62
N VAL A 21 19.53 31.14 -6.76
CA VAL A 21 20.68 31.26 -7.67
C VAL A 21 20.19 31.31 -9.12
N THR A 22 19.31 30.38 -9.50
CA THR A 22 18.78 30.30 -10.86
C THR A 22 17.96 31.54 -11.22
N GLN A 23 17.13 32.05 -10.30
CA GLN A 23 16.38 33.32 -10.50
C GLN A 23 17.31 34.53 -10.68
N SER A 24 18.38 34.60 -9.88
CA SER A 24 19.35 35.70 -9.99
C SER A 24 20.03 35.68 -11.36
N LEU A 25 20.52 34.51 -11.80
CA LEU A 25 21.11 34.33 -13.14
C LEU A 25 20.10 34.65 -14.24
N LEU A 26 18.87 34.16 -14.12
CA LEU A 26 17.82 34.42 -15.08
C LEU A 26 17.55 35.93 -15.20
N SER A 27 17.39 36.64 -14.08
CA SER A 27 17.15 38.10 -14.08
C SER A 27 18.29 38.88 -14.75
N PHE A 28 19.53 38.45 -14.50
CA PHE A 28 20.72 39.06 -15.07
C PHE A 28 20.79 38.86 -16.59
N TYR A 29 20.69 37.62 -17.07
CA TYR A 29 20.81 37.32 -18.49
C TYR A 29 19.58 37.72 -19.32
N THR A 30 18.39 37.81 -18.71
CA THR A 30 17.18 38.28 -19.41
C THR A 30 17.32 39.73 -19.87
N THR A 31 18.05 40.56 -19.12
CA THR A 31 18.32 41.97 -19.46
C THR A 31 19.12 42.12 -20.76
N TYR A 32 19.83 41.08 -21.19
CA TYR A 32 20.68 41.08 -22.39
C TYR A 32 20.25 40.06 -23.45
N LYS A 33 19.10 39.41 -23.27
CA LYS A 33 18.64 38.26 -24.08
C LYS A 33 18.46 38.58 -25.56
N ASP A 34 18.04 39.80 -25.90
CA ASP A 34 17.75 40.21 -27.28
C ASP A 34 19.02 40.53 -28.10
N GLN A 35 20.19 40.46 -27.48
CA GLN A 35 21.45 40.85 -28.10
C GLN A 35 22.23 39.67 -28.70
N ASP A 36 21.96 38.43 -28.25
CA ASP A 36 22.73 37.26 -28.63
C ASP A 36 21.91 35.96 -28.54
N THR A 37 22.05 35.09 -29.54
CA THR A 37 21.30 33.83 -29.63
C THR A 37 21.73 32.77 -28.61
N ASP A 38 22.99 32.76 -28.19
CA ASP A 38 23.48 31.82 -27.18
C ASP A 38 23.03 32.25 -25.78
N LEU A 39 22.92 33.56 -25.51
CA LEU A 39 22.26 34.08 -24.31
C LEU A 39 20.78 33.68 -24.26
N ALA A 40 20.06 33.73 -25.40
CA ALA A 40 18.68 33.28 -25.45
C ALA A 40 18.50 31.81 -25.06
N LYS A 41 19.43 30.93 -25.45
CA LYS A 41 19.44 29.50 -25.08
C LYS A 41 19.72 29.30 -23.60
N VAL A 42 20.72 29.98 -23.04
CA VAL A 42 21.07 29.93 -21.62
C VAL A 42 19.88 30.37 -20.76
N THR A 43 19.25 31.50 -21.11
CA THR A 43 18.07 31.99 -20.39
C THR A 43 16.91 30.99 -20.44
N GLN A 44 16.70 30.29 -21.57
CA GLN A 44 15.68 29.23 -21.66
C GLN A 44 16.02 28.01 -20.78
N LYS A 45 17.28 27.59 -20.75
CA LYS A 45 17.72 26.47 -19.90
C LYS A 45 17.58 26.79 -18.41
N LEU A 46 17.94 28.01 -18.00
CA LEU A 46 17.75 28.50 -16.63
C LEU A 46 16.26 28.56 -16.24
N ASP A 47 15.40 29.02 -17.14
CA ASP A 47 13.95 29.05 -16.89
C ASP A 47 13.36 27.64 -16.71
N ASN A 48 13.77 26.69 -17.55
CA ASN A 48 13.39 25.28 -17.41
C ASN A 48 13.88 24.69 -16.08
N LEU A 49 15.14 24.95 -15.70
CA LEU A 49 15.71 24.49 -14.43
C LEU A 49 14.96 25.06 -13.23
N LEU A 50 14.60 26.34 -13.28
CA LEU A 50 13.78 26.99 -12.26
C LEU A 50 12.40 26.33 -12.11
N GLY A 51 11.78 25.95 -13.23
CA GLY A 51 10.53 25.19 -13.25
C GLY A 51 10.67 23.83 -12.53
N ILE A 52 11.77 23.12 -12.77
CA ILE A 52 12.06 21.82 -12.13
C ILE A 52 12.24 21.98 -10.62
N PHE A 53 13.03 22.97 -10.17
CA PHE A 53 13.22 23.22 -8.74
C PHE A 53 11.90 23.51 -8.02
N ARG A 54 11.02 24.34 -8.61
CA ARG A 54 9.70 24.64 -8.03
C ARG A 54 8.78 23.42 -7.98
N ALA A 55 8.77 22.61 -9.04
CA ALA A 55 7.96 21.39 -9.07
C ALA A 55 8.42 20.39 -8.00
N LEU A 56 9.74 20.25 -7.81
CA LEU A 56 10.31 19.42 -6.75
C LEU A 56 10.00 19.96 -5.35
N ASP A 57 10.06 21.27 -5.14
CA ASP A 57 9.75 21.90 -3.85
C ASP A 57 8.31 21.61 -3.42
N ILE A 58 7.34 21.77 -4.35
CA ILE A 58 5.93 21.42 -4.12
C ILE A 58 5.79 19.92 -3.81
N ALA A 59 6.41 19.05 -4.63
CA ALA A 59 6.30 17.61 -4.47
C ALA A 59 6.90 17.10 -3.14
N VAL A 60 7.95 17.75 -2.63
CA VAL A 60 8.57 17.42 -1.34
C VAL A 60 7.69 17.87 -0.18
N GLU A 61 7.11 19.08 -0.24
CA GLU A 61 6.22 19.58 0.81
C GLU A 61 4.92 18.79 0.93
N GLU A 62 4.29 18.40 -0.19
CA GLU A 62 3.08 17.54 -0.16
C GLU A 62 3.34 16.19 0.51
N ARG A 63 4.57 15.66 0.36
CA ARG A 63 4.99 14.34 0.82
C ARG A 63 5.58 14.32 2.23
N ARG A 64 5.84 15.49 2.82
CA ARG A 64 6.47 15.65 4.14
C ARG A 64 5.66 15.05 5.29
N SER A 65 4.35 14.91 5.12
CA SER A 65 3.41 14.39 6.13
C SER A 65 3.09 12.89 6.00
N GLN A 66 3.55 12.24 4.93
CA GLN A 66 3.23 10.86 4.62
C GLN A 66 4.31 9.90 5.17
N ALA A 67 3.90 8.96 6.02
CA ALA A 67 4.80 8.03 6.72
C ALA A 67 5.54 7.05 5.80
N ASP A 68 5.01 6.78 4.59
CA ASP A 68 5.57 5.82 3.64
C ASP A 68 6.55 6.44 2.61
N THR A 69 6.94 7.70 2.82
CA THR A 69 7.68 8.50 1.82
C THR A 69 9.15 8.68 2.16
N GLN A 70 9.64 8.05 3.23
CA GLN A 70 11.00 8.25 3.71
C GLN A 70 12.05 7.76 2.70
N ASP A 71 11.83 6.60 2.09
CA ASP A 71 12.72 6.05 1.05
C ASP A 71 12.61 6.81 -0.28
N LEU A 72 11.54 7.57 -0.48
CA LEU A 72 11.36 8.44 -1.65
C LEU A 72 12.13 9.75 -1.45
N LEU A 73 11.95 10.38 -0.28
CA LEU A 73 12.64 11.61 0.08
C LEU A 73 14.16 11.41 0.14
N ARG A 74 14.66 10.24 0.58
CA ARG A 74 16.10 9.93 0.55
C ARG A 74 16.72 9.90 -0.84
N GLU A 75 16.01 9.39 -1.83
CA GLU A 75 16.54 9.34 -3.19
C GLU A 75 16.54 10.75 -3.83
N VAL A 76 15.54 11.58 -3.52
CA VAL A 76 15.53 12.99 -3.89
C VAL A 76 16.65 13.76 -3.17
N GLU A 77 16.85 13.51 -1.88
CA GLU A 77 17.93 14.10 -1.09
C GLU A 77 19.28 13.83 -1.73
N LYS A 78 19.57 12.57 -2.13
CA LYS A 78 20.81 12.25 -2.84
C LYS A 78 20.96 13.02 -4.15
N ALA A 79 19.92 13.10 -4.96
CA ALA A 79 19.99 13.80 -6.25
C ALA A 79 20.16 15.33 -6.08
N VAL A 80 19.46 15.93 -5.12
CA VAL A 80 19.58 17.36 -4.80
C VAL A 80 20.95 17.65 -4.17
N GLN A 81 21.47 16.75 -3.35
CA GLN A 81 22.80 16.87 -2.75
C GLN A 81 23.93 16.72 -3.78
N GLN A 82 23.75 15.88 -4.80
CA GLN A 82 24.67 15.83 -5.95
C GLN A 82 24.72 17.16 -6.73
N CYS A 83 23.68 17.98 -6.63
CA CYS A 83 23.64 19.31 -7.23
C CYS A 83 24.22 20.41 -6.31
N GLU A 84 24.50 20.12 -5.04
CA GLU A 84 24.91 21.12 -4.04
C GLU A 84 26.23 21.82 -4.43
N GLU A 85 27.23 21.06 -4.85
CA GLU A 85 28.53 21.61 -5.30
C GLU A 85 28.35 22.55 -6.49
N ILE A 86 27.56 22.15 -7.49
CA ILE A 86 27.30 22.95 -8.69
C ILE A 86 26.50 24.22 -8.32
N ILE A 87 25.47 24.11 -7.48
CA ILE A 87 24.65 25.26 -7.05
C ILE A 87 25.49 26.26 -6.25
N THR A 88 26.37 25.79 -5.38
CA THR A 88 27.26 26.66 -4.58
C THR A 88 28.33 27.32 -5.44
N GLU A 89 28.86 26.62 -6.45
CA GLU A 89 29.75 27.19 -7.45
C GLU A 89 29.05 28.29 -8.25
N LEU A 90 27.85 28.03 -8.77
CA LEU A 90 27.01 29.03 -9.44
C LEU A 90 26.67 30.22 -8.54
N GLN A 91 26.45 30.00 -7.24
CA GLN A 91 26.23 31.06 -6.28
C GLN A 91 27.47 31.94 -6.11
N SER A 92 28.66 31.35 -6.08
CA SER A 92 29.93 32.09 -5.98
C SER A 92 30.16 32.97 -7.21
N GLU A 93 29.88 32.44 -8.40
CA GLU A 93 29.90 33.20 -9.65
C GLU A 93 28.86 34.33 -9.62
N CYS A 94 27.65 34.08 -9.08
CA CYS A 94 26.63 35.12 -8.87
C CYS A 94 27.09 36.26 -7.96
N ARG A 95 27.83 35.96 -6.89
CA ARG A 95 28.32 36.98 -5.94
C ARG A 95 29.40 37.86 -6.56
N GLU A 96 30.25 37.31 -7.42
CA GLU A 96 31.19 38.11 -8.21
C GLU A 96 30.47 39.13 -9.10
N PHE A 97 29.20 38.89 -9.48
CA PHE A 97 28.38 39.84 -10.25
C PHE A 97 27.77 40.96 -9.39
N HIS A 98 27.59 40.77 -8.08
CA HIS A 98 26.85 41.68 -7.19
C HIS A 98 27.72 42.46 -6.17
N GLU A 99 29.02 42.21 -6.06
CA GLU A 99 29.89 43.00 -5.15
C GLU A 99 30.17 44.42 -5.67
N ASP A 100 29.45 45.39 -5.10
CA ASP A 100 29.76 46.82 -5.16
C ASP A 100 31.05 47.13 -4.39
N SER A 101 32.18 47.16 -5.10
CA SER A 101 33.48 47.43 -4.50
C SER A 101 33.67 48.94 -4.22
N THR A 102 33.89 49.27 -2.94
CA THR A 102 34.20 50.61 -2.40
C THR A 102 35.64 51.07 -2.67
N ALA A 103 36.16 50.89 -3.89
CA ALA A 103 37.57 51.18 -4.22
C ALA A 103 37.78 52.10 -5.45
N GLY A 104 38.95 52.77 -5.46
CA GLY A 104 39.28 53.98 -6.22
C GLY A 104 39.19 53.98 -7.76
N LEU A 105 39.01 55.20 -8.30
CA LEU A 105 38.53 55.54 -9.66
C LEU A 105 39.27 54.91 -10.86
N LYS A 106 40.60 54.74 -10.80
CA LYS A 106 41.38 54.21 -11.95
C LYS A 106 41.33 52.69 -12.09
N VAL A 107 41.09 51.96 -10.99
CA VAL A 107 40.91 50.50 -11.03
C VAL A 107 39.50 50.15 -11.51
N ARG A 108 38.50 51.02 -11.23
CA ARG A 108 37.08 50.87 -11.65
C ARG A 108 36.92 50.63 -13.15
N VAL A 109 37.56 51.41 -14.02
CA VAL A 109 37.27 51.35 -15.48
C VAL A 109 37.82 50.07 -16.13
N LYS A 110 39.04 49.65 -15.76
CA LYS A 110 39.68 48.45 -16.35
C LYS A 110 39.06 47.16 -15.83
N VAL A 111 38.70 47.15 -14.55
CA VAL A 111 38.08 46.00 -13.90
C VAL A 111 36.60 45.91 -14.26
N ALA A 112 35.85 47.01 -14.32
CA ALA A 112 34.46 47.02 -14.80
C ALA A 112 34.35 46.61 -16.27
N GLY A 113 35.26 47.03 -17.15
CA GLY A 113 35.26 46.61 -18.56
C GLY A 113 35.54 45.11 -18.75
N ARG A 114 36.47 44.53 -17.97
CA ARG A 114 36.71 43.08 -17.96
C ARG A 114 35.57 42.29 -17.32
N ARG A 115 34.91 42.84 -16.30
CA ARG A 115 33.76 42.24 -15.59
C ARG A 115 32.46 42.30 -16.38
N ALA A 116 32.21 43.37 -17.14
CA ALA A 116 31.08 43.45 -18.05
C ALA A 116 31.21 42.50 -19.25
N ALA A 117 32.44 42.18 -19.68
CA ALA A 117 32.69 41.23 -20.76
C ALA A 117 32.76 39.76 -20.30
N TYR A 118 32.98 39.52 -19.00
CA TYR A 118 33.00 38.17 -18.40
C TYR A 118 31.70 37.36 -18.66
N PRO A 119 30.48 37.90 -18.46
CA PRO A 119 29.23 37.17 -18.75
C PRO A 119 28.99 36.90 -20.24
N PHE A 120 29.76 37.52 -21.15
CA PHE A 120 29.72 37.24 -22.58
C PHE A 120 30.90 36.35 -23.03
N ARG A 121 31.71 35.84 -22.10
CA ARG A 121 32.77 34.88 -22.45
C ARG A 121 32.15 33.55 -22.80
N LYS A 122 32.44 33.09 -24.02
CA LYS A 122 32.00 31.78 -24.53
C LYS A 122 32.32 30.63 -23.56
N SER A 123 33.49 30.65 -22.90
CA SER A 123 33.87 29.63 -21.91
C SER A 123 32.98 29.62 -20.67
N THR A 124 32.52 30.80 -20.22
CA THR A 124 31.65 30.95 -19.04
C THR A 124 30.23 30.51 -19.38
N LEU A 125 29.73 30.90 -20.56
CA LEU A 125 28.41 30.44 -21.04
C LEU A 125 28.37 28.93 -21.27
N GLN A 126 29.46 28.35 -21.78
CA GLN A 126 29.56 26.91 -22.01
C GLN A 126 29.58 26.13 -20.69
N LYS A 127 30.38 26.57 -19.71
CA LYS A 127 30.41 25.95 -18.38
C LYS A 127 29.05 26.04 -17.69
N LEU A 128 28.40 27.22 -17.74
CA LEU A 128 27.05 27.40 -17.21
C LEU A 128 26.02 26.48 -17.91
N GLU A 129 26.16 26.25 -19.21
CA GLU A 129 25.31 25.32 -19.95
C GLU A 129 25.50 23.86 -19.53
N GLU A 130 26.75 23.47 -19.24
CA GLU A 130 27.13 22.15 -18.72
C GLU A 130 26.53 21.97 -17.30
N ASP A 131 26.82 22.90 -16.38
CA ASP A 131 26.32 22.91 -15.00
C ASP A 131 24.78 22.81 -14.93
N VAL A 132 24.07 23.62 -15.72
CA VAL A 132 22.60 23.60 -15.78
C VAL A 132 22.08 22.28 -16.36
N SER A 133 22.79 21.68 -17.32
CA SER A 133 22.40 20.39 -17.90
C SER A 133 22.58 19.26 -16.90
N ASP A 134 23.70 19.25 -16.18
CA ASP A 134 24.01 18.23 -15.17
C ASP A 134 23.02 18.26 -14.01
N ILE A 135 22.71 19.45 -13.49
CA ILE A 135 21.66 19.61 -12.45
C ILE A 135 20.32 19.10 -13.00
N ARG A 136 19.95 19.49 -14.22
CA ARG A 136 18.68 19.07 -14.83
C ARG A 136 18.58 17.55 -14.94
N GLU A 137 19.63 16.87 -15.39
CA GLU A 137 19.62 15.41 -15.56
C GLU A 137 19.48 14.68 -14.22
N ASN A 138 20.21 15.11 -13.19
CA ASN A 138 20.10 14.54 -11.85
C ASN A 138 18.70 14.72 -11.26
N LEU A 139 18.12 15.90 -11.41
CA LEU A 139 16.77 16.20 -10.90
C LEU A 139 15.67 15.45 -11.66
N LEU A 140 15.79 15.31 -12.99
CA LEU A 140 14.86 14.52 -13.80
C LEU A 140 14.91 13.04 -13.44
N PHE A 141 16.11 12.48 -13.23
CA PHE A 141 16.26 11.11 -12.77
C PHE A 141 15.56 10.88 -11.42
N ALA A 142 15.69 11.82 -10.48
CA ALA A 142 15.01 11.76 -9.20
C ALA A 142 13.47 11.77 -9.36
N LEU A 143 12.94 12.63 -10.24
CA LEU A 143 11.51 12.68 -10.54
C LEU A 143 10.98 11.37 -11.14
N ASP A 144 11.72 10.75 -12.07
CA ASP A 144 11.34 9.47 -12.67
C ASP A 144 11.30 8.34 -11.64
N VAL A 145 12.31 8.27 -10.75
CA VAL A 145 12.34 7.29 -9.65
C VAL A 145 11.17 7.49 -8.70
N LEU A 146 10.83 8.74 -8.36
CA LEU A 146 9.66 9.07 -7.54
C LEU A 146 8.36 8.60 -8.21
N GLN A 147 8.20 8.84 -9.52
CA GLN A 147 7.01 8.49 -10.26
C GLN A 147 6.83 6.96 -10.37
N LEU A 148 7.91 6.22 -10.66
CA LEU A 148 7.87 4.76 -10.73
C LEU A 148 7.47 4.11 -9.40
N LYS A 149 8.03 4.61 -8.29
CA LYS A 149 7.68 4.09 -6.96
C LYS A 149 6.25 4.45 -6.55
N SER A 150 5.78 5.67 -6.82
CA SER A 150 4.38 6.06 -6.57
C SER A 150 3.41 5.20 -7.39
N GLN A 151 3.74 4.92 -8.65
CA GLN A 151 2.95 4.01 -9.49
C GLN A 151 2.90 2.59 -8.93
N ARG A 152 4.02 2.11 -8.36
CA ARG A 152 4.06 0.80 -7.70
C ARG A 152 3.17 0.76 -6.45
N GLN A 153 3.21 1.78 -5.60
CA GLN A 153 2.32 1.88 -4.43
C GLN A 153 0.85 1.83 -4.83
N ILE A 154 0.47 2.54 -5.91
CA ILE A 154 -0.88 2.50 -6.46
C ILE A 154 -1.22 1.08 -6.94
N GLN A 155 -0.30 0.40 -7.62
CA GLN A 155 -0.52 -0.97 -8.11
C GLN A 155 -0.68 -1.98 -6.97
N ASP A 156 0.10 -1.85 -5.90
CA ASP A 156 0.00 -2.69 -4.71
C ASP A 156 -1.34 -2.45 -4.01
N GLY A 157 -1.75 -1.20 -3.83
CA GLY A 157 -3.07 -0.85 -3.27
C GLY A 157 -4.25 -1.35 -4.12
N ILE A 158 -4.14 -1.29 -5.47
CA ILE A 158 -5.15 -1.87 -6.37
C ILE A 158 -5.25 -3.38 -6.19
N SER A 159 -4.11 -4.07 -6.01
CA SER A 159 -4.07 -5.51 -5.82
C SER A 159 -4.72 -5.93 -4.50
N GLU A 160 -4.49 -5.16 -3.43
CA GLU A 160 -5.16 -5.36 -2.14
C GLU A 160 -6.68 -5.15 -2.25
N VAL A 161 -7.12 -4.05 -2.86
CA VAL A 161 -8.55 -3.77 -3.11
C VAL A 161 -9.19 -4.89 -3.92
N LYS A 162 -8.52 -5.39 -4.97
CA LYS A 162 -9.01 -6.51 -5.76
C LYS A 162 -9.24 -7.76 -4.89
N SER A 163 -8.29 -8.11 -4.03
CA SER A 163 -8.42 -9.24 -3.10
C SER A 163 -9.61 -9.06 -2.14
N LEU A 164 -9.79 -7.86 -1.60
CA LEU A 164 -10.93 -7.55 -0.72
C LEU A 164 -12.27 -7.68 -1.47
N VAL A 165 -12.35 -7.20 -2.70
CA VAL A 165 -13.55 -7.33 -3.54
C VAL A 165 -13.86 -8.79 -3.84
N GLU A 166 -12.86 -9.62 -4.17
CA GLU A 166 -13.05 -11.05 -4.40
C GLU A 166 -13.58 -11.76 -3.14
N GLN A 167 -13.02 -11.44 -1.98
CA GLN A 167 -13.48 -11.98 -0.69
C GLN A 167 -14.90 -11.53 -0.36
N THR A 168 -15.21 -10.25 -0.54
CA THR A 168 -16.57 -9.72 -0.35
C THR A 168 -17.55 -10.41 -1.30
N ASN A 169 -17.21 -10.58 -2.58
CA ASN A 169 -18.07 -11.25 -3.53
C ASN A 169 -18.33 -12.73 -3.15
N ALA A 170 -17.27 -13.45 -2.76
CA ALA A 170 -17.41 -14.84 -2.30
C ALA A 170 -18.33 -14.96 -1.07
N SER A 171 -18.18 -14.06 -0.10
CA SER A 171 -19.07 -14.01 1.07
C SER A 171 -20.53 -13.65 0.71
N GLN A 172 -20.74 -12.72 -0.23
CA GLN A 172 -22.07 -12.36 -0.71
C GLN A 172 -22.75 -13.53 -1.43
N VAL A 173 -22.02 -14.24 -2.30
CA VAL A 173 -22.53 -15.44 -2.97
C VAL A 173 -22.86 -16.52 -1.94
N SER A 174 -21.99 -16.76 -0.96
CA SER A 174 -22.26 -17.72 0.11
C SER A 174 -23.52 -17.37 0.91
N LEU A 175 -23.71 -16.08 1.23
CA LEU A 175 -24.90 -15.61 1.93
C LEU A 175 -26.16 -15.75 1.06
N ALA A 176 -26.07 -15.40 -0.23
CA ALA A 176 -27.18 -15.58 -1.16
C ALA A 176 -27.60 -17.05 -1.29
N ILE A 177 -26.64 -17.98 -1.38
CA ILE A 177 -26.92 -19.43 -1.41
C ILE A 177 -27.59 -19.89 -0.11
N ARG A 178 -27.07 -19.46 1.06
CA ARG A 178 -27.67 -19.79 2.37
C ARG A 178 -29.09 -19.27 2.49
N CYS A 179 -29.33 -18.03 2.09
CA CYS A 179 -30.65 -17.41 2.07
C CYS A 179 -31.59 -18.10 1.09
N TRP A 180 -31.12 -18.51 -0.08
CA TRP A 180 -31.92 -19.22 -1.08
C TRP A 180 -32.30 -20.63 -0.63
N LEU A 181 -31.36 -21.38 -0.04
CA LEU A 181 -31.62 -22.72 0.48
C LEU A 181 -32.66 -22.71 1.61
N MET A 182 -32.67 -21.66 2.44
CA MET A 182 -33.55 -21.53 3.61
C MET A 182 -33.54 -22.81 4.47
N ALA A 183 -32.35 -23.32 4.77
CA ALA A 183 -32.21 -24.57 5.50
C ALA A 183 -32.75 -24.44 6.94
N PRO A 184 -33.42 -25.48 7.49
CA PRO A 184 -33.86 -25.50 8.87
C PRO A 184 -32.69 -25.38 9.85
N ASP A 185 -32.89 -24.64 10.95
CA ASP A 185 -31.88 -24.56 12.01
C ASP A 185 -31.88 -25.83 12.88
N VAL A 186 -30.89 -26.68 12.65
CA VAL A 186 -30.71 -27.94 13.39
C VAL A 186 -30.15 -27.71 14.80
N SER A 187 -29.56 -26.56 15.06
CA SER A 187 -28.93 -26.20 16.34
C SER A 187 -29.93 -26.15 17.48
N LEU A 188 -31.17 -25.69 17.21
CA LEU A 188 -32.24 -25.65 18.21
C LEU A 188 -32.52 -27.04 18.80
N ASN A 189 -32.67 -28.05 17.94
CA ASN A 189 -32.95 -29.42 18.35
C ASN A 189 -31.76 -30.02 19.10
N HIS A 190 -30.54 -29.75 18.60
CA HIS A 190 -29.31 -30.20 19.22
C HIS A 190 -29.14 -29.62 20.63
N ASN A 191 -29.33 -28.32 20.78
CA ASN A 191 -29.21 -27.61 22.05
C ASN A 191 -30.31 -28.03 23.03
N ALA A 192 -31.55 -28.21 22.57
CA ALA A 192 -32.65 -28.70 23.39
C ALA A 192 -32.40 -30.14 23.88
N ALA A 193 -31.82 -31.01 23.05
CA ALA A 193 -31.40 -32.34 23.47
C ALA A 193 -30.24 -32.27 24.46
N CYS A 194 -29.27 -31.36 24.25
CA CYS A 194 -28.14 -31.16 25.13
C CYS A 194 -28.56 -30.69 26.52
N ALA A 195 -29.51 -29.76 26.62
CA ALA A 195 -30.04 -29.26 27.88
C ALA A 195 -30.72 -30.34 28.72
N LYS A 196 -31.27 -31.38 28.07
CA LYS A 196 -31.95 -32.50 28.74
C LYS A 196 -31.04 -33.69 29.04
N CYS A 197 -29.80 -33.68 28.55
CA CYS A 197 -28.89 -34.80 28.63
C CYS A 197 -27.95 -34.66 29.84
N HIS A 198 -27.87 -35.70 30.68
CA HIS A 198 -26.79 -35.79 31.67
C HIS A 198 -25.48 -36.20 30.97
N PRO A 199 -24.32 -35.59 31.27
CA PRO A 199 -23.06 -35.81 30.53
C PRO A 199 -22.58 -37.26 30.39
N SER A 200 -22.98 -38.15 31.30
CA SER A 200 -22.64 -39.59 31.26
C SER A 200 -23.60 -40.44 30.43
N THR A 201 -24.69 -39.86 29.93
CA THR A 201 -25.75 -40.60 29.21
C THR A 201 -25.26 -41.05 27.85
N GLY A 202 -25.42 -42.34 27.54
CA GLY A 202 -25.04 -42.91 26.25
C GLY A 202 -23.56 -43.26 26.11
N LEU A 203 -22.72 -43.08 27.15
CA LEU A 203 -21.31 -43.50 27.11
C LEU A 203 -21.14 -45.00 26.85
N TRP A 204 -22.00 -45.84 27.46
CA TRP A 204 -22.00 -47.28 27.21
C TRP A 204 -22.25 -47.62 25.73
N PHE A 205 -23.01 -46.77 25.02
CA PHE A 205 -23.35 -46.97 23.61
C PHE A 205 -22.19 -46.55 22.71
N VAL A 206 -21.64 -45.35 22.88
CA VAL A 206 -20.53 -44.86 22.05
C VAL A 206 -19.21 -45.61 22.30
N ASN A 207 -19.02 -46.14 23.51
CA ASN A 207 -17.90 -47.05 23.81
C ASN A 207 -18.18 -48.50 23.40
N GLY A 208 -19.39 -48.82 22.96
CA GLY A 208 -19.77 -50.16 22.55
C GLY A 208 -19.10 -50.59 21.25
N TYR A 209 -19.08 -51.91 21.00
CA TYR A 209 -18.52 -52.48 19.78
C TYR A 209 -19.26 -51.99 18.53
N HIS A 210 -20.59 -52.06 18.52
CA HIS A 210 -21.41 -51.69 17.35
C HIS A 210 -21.22 -50.23 16.90
N PHE A 211 -21.11 -49.28 17.83
CA PHE A 211 -20.90 -47.87 17.48
C PHE A 211 -19.52 -47.63 16.89
N ARG A 212 -18.47 -48.22 17.48
CA ARG A 212 -17.10 -48.09 16.98
C ARG A 212 -16.95 -48.70 15.59
N THR A 213 -17.48 -49.90 15.37
CA THR A 213 -17.50 -50.53 14.05
C THR A 213 -18.18 -49.65 13.01
N TRP A 214 -19.35 -49.09 13.35
CA TRP A 214 -20.04 -48.14 12.47
C TRP A 214 -19.19 -46.88 12.18
N LEU A 215 -18.53 -46.31 13.19
CA LEU A 215 -17.75 -45.09 13.02
C LEU A 215 -16.46 -45.30 12.18
N GLU A 216 -15.87 -46.49 12.23
CA GLU A 216 -14.60 -46.81 11.57
C GLU A 216 -14.78 -47.38 10.16
N GLU A 217 -15.81 -48.20 9.92
CA GLU A 217 -16.05 -48.85 8.64
C GLU A 217 -16.68 -47.89 7.61
N ARG A 218 -16.21 -47.97 6.35
CA ARG A 218 -16.81 -47.22 5.24
C ARG A 218 -18.15 -47.84 4.85
N ASN A 219 -19.11 -47.00 4.46
CA ASN A 219 -20.45 -47.43 4.02
C ASN A 219 -21.20 -48.29 5.06
N SER A 220 -20.94 -48.06 6.33
CA SER A 220 -21.60 -48.75 7.44
C SER A 220 -22.95 -48.08 7.79
N PHE A 221 -23.84 -48.85 8.41
CA PHE A 221 -25.16 -48.38 8.83
C PHE A 221 -25.49 -48.86 10.24
N LEU A 222 -25.97 -47.95 11.10
CA LEU A 222 -26.35 -48.26 12.47
C LEU A 222 -27.78 -47.77 12.75
N TRP A 223 -28.65 -48.70 13.12
CA TRP A 223 -30.04 -48.43 13.46
C TRP A 223 -30.27 -48.58 14.98
N LEU A 224 -30.78 -47.54 15.63
CA LEU A 224 -31.19 -47.58 17.04
C LEU A 224 -32.72 -47.77 17.15
N ASN A 225 -33.15 -48.96 17.58
CA ASN A 225 -34.56 -49.29 17.79
C ASN A 225 -34.89 -49.39 19.30
N GLY A 226 -36.11 -48.99 19.68
CA GLY A 226 -36.59 -49.08 21.06
C GLY A 226 -37.92 -48.36 21.25
N PHE A 227 -38.59 -48.60 22.37
CA PHE A 227 -39.89 -48.00 22.68
C PHE A 227 -39.84 -46.47 22.79
N ALA A 228 -41.00 -45.81 22.63
CA ALA A 228 -41.10 -44.38 22.88
C ALA A 228 -40.64 -44.05 24.32
N GLY A 229 -39.91 -42.94 24.49
CA GLY A 229 -39.38 -42.52 25.79
C GLY A 229 -38.10 -43.22 26.26
N CYS A 230 -37.57 -44.24 25.57
CA CYS A 230 -36.35 -44.94 26.00
C CYS A 230 -35.01 -44.18 25.75
N GLY A 231 -35.07 -42.89 25.39
CA GLY A 231 -33.87 -42.05 25.26
C GLY A 231 -33.13 -42.11 23.92
N LYS A 232 -33.70 -42.65 22.85
CA LYS A 232 -33.04 -42.76 21.52
C LYS A 232 -32.45 -41.43 21.02
N SER A 233 -33.21 -40.34 21.09
CA SER A 233 -32.75 -39.01 20.64
C SER A 233 -31.55 -38.50 21.46
N VAL A 234 -31.49 -38.86 22.74
CA VAL A 234 -30.35 -38.55 23.62
C VAL A 234 -29.14 -39.40 23.25
N LEU A 235 -29.33 -40.67 22.90
CA LEU A 235 -28.24 -41.52 22.37
C LEU A 235 -27.69 -40.98 21.04
N CYS A 236 -28.56 -40.53 20.12
CA CYS A 236 -28.12 -39.90 18.87
C CYS A 236 -27.36 -38.59 19.11
N LEU A 237 -27.77 -37.78 20.09
CA LEU A 237 -27.00 -36.61 20.51
C LEU A 237 -25.59 -37.00 20.97
N THR A 238 -25.48 -37.97 21.88
CA THR A 238 -24.19 -38.44 22.39
C THR A 238 -23.33 -38.99 21.25
N ALA A 239 -23.93 -39.71 20.30
CA ALA A 239 -23.26 -40.20 19.09
C ALA A 239 -22.66 -39.07 18.25
N ILE A 240 -23.43 -38.02 17.98
CA ILE A 240 -22.98 -36.86 17.20
C ILE A 240 -21.81 -36.17 17.93
N GLN A 241 -21.97 -35.89 19.22
CA GLN A 241 -20.91 -35.24 20.01
C GLN A 241 -19.63 -36.07 20.08
N HIS A 242 -19.74 -37.38 20.24
CA HIS A 242 -18.61 -38.29 20.24
C HIS A 242 -17.91 -38.33 18.88
N THR A 243 -18.69 -38.37 17.79
CA THR A 243 -18.17 -38.36 16.41
C THR A 243 -17.39 -37.08 16.12
N PHE A 244 -17.91 -35.90 16.52
CA PHE A 244 -17.17 -34.64 16.39
C PHE A 244 -15.85 -34.63 17.17
N ARG A 245 -15.81 -35.26 18.35
CA ARG A 245 -14.57 -35.34 19.16
C ARG A 245 -13.53 -36.26 18.51
N GLU A 246 -13.93 -37.45 18.10
CA GLU A 246 -13.03 -38.45 17.46
C GLU A 246 -12.49 -37.99 16.11
N MET A 247 -13.31 -37.29 15.32
CA MET A 247 -12.91 -36.85 13.98
C MET A 247 -12.23 -35.48 13.95
N ARG A 248 -12.09 -34.78 15.09
CA ARG A 248 -11.55 -33.42 15.17
C ARG A 248 -10.17 -33.24 14.52
N HIS A 249 -9.35 -34.29 14.57
CA HIS A 249 -7.98 -34.27 14.05
C HIS A 249 -7.83 -34.97 12.68
N LYS A 250 -8.90 -35.55 12.14
CA LYS A 250 -8.89 -36.19 10.82
C LYS A 250 -9.18 -35.15 9.74
N HIS A 251 -8.24 -34.98 8.82
CA HIS A 251 -8.39 -34.08 7.69
C HIS A 251 -9.28 -34.72 6.62
N GLY A 252 -10.12 -33.93 5.96
CA GLY A 252 -10.97 -34.40 4.85
C GLY A 252 -12.22 -35.19 5.27
N VAL A 253 -12.62 -35.13 6.54
CA VAL A 253 -13.88 -35.74 7.04
C VAL A 253 -14.91 -34.64 7.29
N GLY A 254 -16.04 -34.69 6.57
CA GLY A 254 -17.22 -33.87 6.84
C GLY A 254 -18.21 -34.63 7.71
N ILE A 255 -18.75 -33.98 8.74
CA ILE A 255 -19.83 -34.54 9.58
C ILE A 255 -21.07 -33.69 9.35
N ALA A 256 -22.16 -34.33 8.98
CA ALA A 256 -23.46 -33.69 8.80
C ALA A 256 -24.52 -34.48 9.57
N PHE A 257 -25.49 -33.77 10.17
CA PHE A 257 -26.57 -34.37 10.95
C PHE A 257 -27.85 -33.56 10.80
N PHE A 258 -28.98 -34.23 10.98
CA PHE A 258 -30.31 -33.63 10.91
C PHE A 258 -31.24 -34.28 11.94
N TYR A 259 -32.16 -33.49 12.49
CA TYR A 259 -33.19 -33.98 13.42
C TYR A 259 -34.57 -33.82 12.79
N PHE A 260 -35.20 -34.94 12.43
CA PHE A 260 -36.62 -34.93 12.08
C PHE A 260 -37.47 -34.60 13.30
N SER A 261 -38.41 -33.66 13.14
CA SER A 261 -39.28 -33.18 14.22
C SER A 261 -40.69 -32.94 13.70
N PHE A 262 -41.69 -33.49 14.40
CA PHE A 262 -43.10 -33.24 14.08
C PHE A 262 -43.54 -31.82 14.45
N ASN A 263 -42.80 -31.12 15.31
CA ASN A 263 -43.18 -29.78 15.77
C ASN A 263 -42.79 -28.66 14.78
N GLU A 264 -41.93 -28.96 13.80
CA GLU A 264 -41.45 -27.99 12.82
C GLU A 264 -41.65 -28.53 11.41
N GLU A 265 -42.54 -27.89 10.64
CA GLU A 265 -42.90 -28.31 9.28
C GLU A 265 -41.67 -28.48 8.38
N ALA A 266 -40.70 -27.55 8.48
CA ALA A 266 -39.45 -27.59 7.72
C ALA A 266 -38.52 -28.76 8.08
N LYS A 267 -38.82 -29.55 9.12
CA LYS A 267 -38.04 -30.71 9.56
C LYS A 267 -38.81 -32.03 9.44
N GLN A 268 -39.94 -32.05 8.73
CA GLN A 268 -40.76 -33.24 8.57
C GLN A 268 -40.41 -34.04 7.31
N ASP A 269 -39.77 -33.42 6.32
CA ASP A 269 -39.46 -34.03 5.03
C ASP A 269 -37.95 -34.11 4.74
N ASP A 270 -37.62 -34.86 3.69
CA ASP A 270 -36.27 -35.03 3.18
C ASP A 270 -35.72 -33.74 2.54
N ASN A 271 -36.57 -32.88 2.00
CA ASN A 271 -36.18 -31.59 1.44
C ASN A 271 -35.52 -30.67 2.48
N GLY A 272 -36.08 -30.58 3.70
CA GLY A 272 -35.45 -29.86 4.81
C GLY A 272 -34.09 -30.43 5.19
N MET A 273 -33.99 -31.76 5.25
CA MET A 273 -32.73 -32.47 5.51
C MET A 273 -31.67 -32.14 4.44
N LEU A 274 -32.00 -32.31 3.16
CA LEU A 274 -31.05 -32.09 2.06
C LEU A 274 -30.52 -30.66 2.02
N ARG A 275 -31.37 -29.66 2.28
CA ARG A 275 -30.95 -28.25 2.36
C ARG A 275 -29.94 -28.00 3.48
N THR A 276 -30.13 -28.62 4.64
CA THR A 276 -29.15 -28.54 5.74
C THR A 276 -27.85 -29.25 5.37
N LEU A 277 -27.91 -30.46 4.80
CA LEU A 277 -26.71 -31.26 4.50
C LEU A 277 -25.83 -30.64 3.39
N LEU A 278 -26.38 -29.75 2.56
CA LEU A 278 -25.65 -29.03 1.52
C LEU A 278 -24.92 -27.76 2.01
N LEU A 279 -25.21 -27.29 3.24
CA LEU A 279 -24.60 -26.11 3.86
C LEU A 279 -23.36 -26.45 4.70
#